data_AF-A0A0N9NDI4-F1
#
_entry.id   AF-A0A0N9NDI4-F1
#
_cell.length_a   1.000
_cell.length_b   1.000
_cell.length_c   1.000
_cell.angle_alpha   90.00
_cell.angle_beta   90.00
_cell.angle_gamma   90.00
#
_symmetry.space_group_name_H-M   'P 1'
#
loop_
_entity.id
_entity.type
_entity.pdbx_description
1 polymer ?
#
loop_
_entity_poly.entity_id
_entity_poly.type
_entity_poly.pdbx_seq_one_letter_code
_entity_poly.pdbx_strand_id
1 'polypeptide(L)' 'MKNALIVIDIQNDYFPGGSFPLEAPETAVKVQLTRLKKRVRKAG' A
#
# COMPACT_ATOMS: atom_id res chain seq x y z
N MET A 1 -13.31 13.03 14.48
CA MET A 1 -11.87 12.66 14.39
C MET A 1 -11.43 12.66 12.94
N LYS A 2 -10.27 13.26 12.62
CA LYS A 2 -9.67 13.15 11.28
C LYS A 2 -8.94 11.81 11.18
N ASN A 3 -9.01 11.19 10.00
CA ASN A 3 -8.38 9.90 9.75
C ASN A 3 -7.17 10.07 8.83
N ALA A 4 -6.08 9.34 9.11
CA ALA A 4 -4.92 9.24 8.24
C ALA A 4 -4.71 7.79 7.78
N LEU A 5 -4.09 7.61 6.62
CA LEU A 5 -3.57 6.31 6.15
C LEU A 5 -2.05 6.41 6.16
N ILE A 6 -1.39 5.49 6.85
CA ILE A 6 0.06 5.35 6.83
C ILE A 6 0.38 4.14 5.97
N VAL A 7 1.19 4.35 4.92
CA VAL A 7 1.72 3.29 4.06
C VAL A 7 3.19 3.16 4.40
N ILE A 8 3.62 1.96 4.78
CA ILE A 8 4.96 1.69 5.28
C ILE A 8 5.64 0.77 4.26
N ASP A 9 6.89 1.12 3.93
CA ASP A 9 7.84 0.26 3.22
C ASP A 9 7.31 -0.37 1.92
N ILE A 10 6.49 0.38 1.16
CA ILE A 10 6.19 0.08 -0.24
C ILE A 10 7.28 0.75 -1.09
N GLN A 11 8.42 0.06 -1.21
CA GLN A 11 9.62 0.53 -1.90
C GLN A 11 10.09 -0.53 -2.89
N ASN A 12 10.75 -0.13 -3.97
CA ASN A 12 11.22 -1.04 -5.01
C ASN A 12 12.09 -2.19 -4.47
N ASP A 13 12.87 -1.93 -3.42
CA ASP A 13 13.74 -2.94 -2.79
C ASP A 13 12.98 -4.15 -2.25
N TYR A 14 11.69 -4.00 -1.92
CA TYR A 14 10.86 -5.06 -1.39
C TYR A 14 10.08 -5.84 -2.46
N PHE A 15 10.19 -5.44 -3.73
CA PHE A 15 9.57 -6.13 -4.87
C PHE A 15 10.53 -7.14 -5.52
N PRO A 16 10.02 -8.05 -6.38
CA PRO A 16 10.88 -8.94 -7.16
C PRO A 16 11.94 -8.15 -7.94
N GLY A 17 13.21 -8.55 -7.80
CA GLY A 17 14.36 -7.86 -8.38
C GLY A 17 14.95 -6.72 -7.53
N GLY A 18 14.35 -6.40 -6.38
CA GLY A 18 14.90 -5.48 -5.39
C GLY A 18 15.96 -6.12 -4.49
N SER A 19 16.57 -5.31 -3.63
CA SER A 19 17.64 -5.75 -2.72
C SER A 19 17.14 -6.69 -1.61
N PHE A 20 15.86 -6.60 -1.24
CA PHE A 20 15.23 -7.31 -0.12
C PHE A 20 13.83 -7.82 -0.50
N PRO A 21 13.68 -8.66 -1.53
CA PRO A 21 12.38 -9.06 -2.03
C PRO A 21 11.57 -9.76 -0.92
N LEU A 22 10.36 -9.25 -0.67
CA LEU A 22 9.45 -9.82 0.31
C LEU A 22 8.51 -10.84 -0.33
N GLU A 23 7.80 -11.59 0.51
CA GLU A 23 6.74 -12.48 0.04
C GLU A 23 5.50 -11.66 -0.38
N ALA A 24 5.02 -11.89 -1.61
CA ALA A 24 3.79 -11.33 -2.16
C ALA A 24 3.62 -9.78 -2.01
N PRO A 25 4.61 -8.95 -2.35
CA PRO A 25 4.58 -7.49 -2.16
C PRO A 25 3.48 -6.81 -2.99
N GLU A 26 3.11 -7.38 -4.13
CA GLU A 26 2.00 -6.90 -4.97
C GLU A 26 0.65 -7.03 -4.26
N THR A 27 0.47 -8.08 -3.46
CA THR A 27 -0.76 -8.29 -2.69
C THR A 27 -0.88 -7.24 -1.59
N ALA A 28 0.22 -6.92 -0.91
CA ALA A 28 0.26 -5.86 0.10
C ALA A 28 -0.21 -4.52 -0.49
N VAL A 29 0.29 -4.15 -1.68
CA VAL A 29 -0.12 -2.92 -2.37
C VAL A 29 -1.59 -2.94 -2.79
N LYS A 30 -2.09 -4.05 -3.34
CA LYS A 30 -3.51 -4.18 -3.75
C LYS A 30 -4.47 -3.90 -2.59
N VAL A 31 -4.15 -4.39 -1.39
CA VAL A 31 -4.96 -4.15 -0.18
C VAL A 31 -4.96 -2.65 0.18
N GLN A 32 -3.80 -1.99 0.17
CA GLN A 32 -3.73 -0.57 0.51
C GLN A 32 -4.43 0.32 -0.53
N LEU A 33 -4.28 0.02 -1.82
CA LEU A 33 -4.99 0.73 -2.90
C LEU A 33 -6.52 0.62 -2.75
N THR A 34 -7.01 -0.56 -2.36
CA THR A 34 -8.44 -0.77 -2.12
C THR A 34 -8.95 0.10 -0.96
N ARG A 35 -8.18 0.17 0.13
CA ARG A 35 -8.50 1.00 1.29
C ARG A 35 -8.48 2.49 0.95
N LEU A 36 -7.47 2.93 0.19
CA LEU A 36 -7.36 4.31 -0.28
C LEU A 36 -8.54 4.71 -1.15
N LYS A 37 -8.88 3.91 -2.17
CA LYS A 37 -10.03 4.16 -3.07
C LYS A 37 -11.35 4.29 -2.30
N LYS A 38 -11.59 3.43 -1.31
CA LYS A 38 -12.78 3.50 -0.44
C LYS A 38 -12.81 4.80 0.39
N ARG A 39 -11.65 5.30 0.81
CA ARG A 39 -11.54 6.54 1.60
C ARG A 39 -11.80 7.77 0.73
N VAL A 40 -11.15 7.86 -0.44
CA VAL A 40 -11.28 8.99 -1.37
C VAL A 40 -12.73 9.13 -1.85
N ARG A 41 -13.40 8.03 -2.22
CA ARG A 41 -14.82 8.06 -2.62
C ARG A 41 -15.79 8.50 -1.53
N LYS A 42 -15.44 8.31 -0.24
CA LYS A 42 -16.28 8.74 0.89
C LYS A 42 -16.02 10.21 1.27
N ALA A 43 -14.93 10.80 0.80
CA ALA A 43 -14.50 12.14 1.17
C ALA A 43 -14.88 13.22 0.13
N GLY A 44 -15.33 12.82 -1.06
CA GLY A 44 -16.00 13.68 -2.04
C GLY A 44 -17.50 13.43 -2.01
#